data_AF-A0A1F7TM58-F1
#
_entry.id   AF-A0A1F7TM58-F1
#
_cell.length_a   1.000
_cell.length_b   1.000
_cell.length_c   1.000
_cell.angle_alpha   90.00
_cell.angle_beta   90.00
_cell.angle_gamma   90.00
#
_symmetry.space_group_name_H-M   'P 1'
#
loop_
_entity.id
_entity.type
_entity.pdbx_description
1 polymer ?
#
loop_
_entity_poly.entity_id
_entity_poly.type
_entity_poly.pdbx_seq_one_letter_code
_entity_poly.pdbx_strand_id
1 'polypeptide(L)'
;MNAGYRGGVFDQVITFEVFAQNNGSQRAATAAVGTTITCSTAGLAEGDFVALVQDEGASQVSAVGRIISIGAGTITVDELRDGGSAPVIDGTADFVYLLDATTAALSTLDNAVVSTALVGFDVTAEVDGGYTVQIADDGNLRDGASDINDVADGTVTAGSEEFGGRSSDTTLVGSSFDTADSAITTSFQEVATRSVVSFESRDFVTLKASISGSTNDGSYANALSFIVSGNY
;
A
#
# COMPACT_ATOMS: atom_id res chain seq x y z
N MET A 1 -50.05 20.13 -17.47
CA MET A 1 -49.10 19.07 -17.87
C MET A 1 -47.73 19.46 -17.35
N ASN A 2 -47.43 19.14 -16.09
CA ASN A 2 -46.08 19.30 -15.54
C ASN A 2 -45.36 17.97 -15.73
N ALA A 3 -44.71 17.81 -16.88
CA ALA A 3 -43.67 16.80 -17.04
C ALA A 3 -42.48 17.27 -16.19
N GLY A 4 -42.51 16.90 -14.90
CA GLY A 4 -41.39 17.06 -14.00
C GLY A 4 -40.26 16.19 -14.51
N TYR A 5 -39.35 16.83 -15.26
CA TYR A 5 -38.07 16.28 -15.67
C TYR A 5 -37.39 15.73 -14.42
N ARG A 6 -37.28 14.41 -14.29
CA ARG A 6 -36.29 13.82 -13.40
C ARG A 6 -34.95 14.16 -14.05
N GLY A 7 -34.39 15.32 -13.65
CA GLY A 7 -32.98 15.62 -13.92
C GLY A 7 -32.20 14.36 -13.58
N GLY A 8 -31.37 13.93 -14.53
CA GLY A 8 -30.67 12.66 -14.49
C GLY A 8 -30.12 12.43 -13.09
N VAL A 9 -30.42 11.26 -12.52
CA VAL A 9 -29.65 10.76 -11.39
C VAL A 9 -28.22 10.73 -11.91
N PHE A 10 -27.40 11.68 -11.49
CA PHE A 10 -25.96 11.52 -11.58
C PHE A 10 -25.69 10.29 -10.74
N ASP A 11 -25.42 9.17 -11.41
CA ASP A 11 -24.98 7.97 -10.73
C ASP A 11 -23.65 8.36 -10.11
N GLN A 12 -23.61 8.49 -8.78
CA GLN A 12 -22.39 8.84 -8.10
C GLN A 12 -21.38 7.74 -8.36
N VAL A 13 -20.30 8.08 -9.05
CA VAL A 13 -19.31 7.11 -9.45
C VAL A 13 -18.28 6.97 -8.33
N ILE A 14 -18.14 5.74 -7.85
CA ILE A 14 -16.95 5.30 -7.13
C ILE A 14 -16.21 4.31 -8.02
N THR A 15 -14.95 4.60 -8.32
CA THR A 15 -14.01 3.63 -8.90
C THR A 15 -12.95 3.31 -7.86
N PHE A 16 -12.57 2.05 -7.81
CA PHE A 16 -11.58 1.54 -6.87
C PHE A 16 -10.73 0.48 -7.54
N GLU A 17 -9.44 0.75 -7.61
CA GLU A 17 -8.44 -0.19 -8.12
C GLU A 17 -7.46 -0.52 -7.00
N VAL A 18 -7.12 -1.80 -6.85
CA VAL A 18 -6.18 -2.29 -5.84
C VAL A 18 -5.07 -3.06 -6.55
N PHE A 19 -3.84 -2.76 -6.15
CA PHE A 19 -2.63 -3.29 -6.76
C PHE A 19 -1.65 -3.74 -5.69
N ALA A 20 -1.02 -4.90 -5.89
CA ALA A 20 0.06 -5.35 -5.04
C ALA A 20 1.43 -5.07 -5.67
N GLN A 21 2.43 -4.91 -4.81
CA GLN A 21 3.83 -4.83 -5.20
C GLN A 21 4.28 -6.06 -5.98
N ASN A 22 4.88 -5.83 -7.15
CA ASN A 22 5.50 -6.86 -7.95
C ASN A 22 7.01 -6.91 -7.67
N ASN A 23 7.44 -7.83 -6.81
CA ASN A 23 8.87 -7.97 -6.47
C ASN A 23 9.73 -8.36 -7.69
N GLY A 24 9.15 -8.96 -8.74
CA GLY A 24 9.86 -9.25 -9.99
C GLY A 24 10.20 -8.00 -10.82
N SER A 25 9.60 -6.84 -10.49
CA SER A 25 9.82 -5.55 -11.15
C SER A 25 10.86 -4.68 -10.44
N GLN A 26 11.47 -5.18 -9.36
CA GLN A 26 12.44 -4.48 -8.52
C GLN A 26 13.54 -3.84 -9.35
N ARG A 27 13.82 -2.57 -9.06
CA ARG A 27 14.96 -1.85 -9.62
C ARG A 27 15.50 -0.86 -8.60
N ALA A 28 16.82 -0.72 -8.54
CA ALA A 28 17.45 0.25 -7.64
C ALA A 28 17.01 1.68 -8.00
N ALA A 29 16.57 2.42 -6.98
CA ALA A 29 16.42 3.87 -7.05
C ALA A 29 17.72 4.49 -6.54
N THR A 30 18.30 5.42 -7.29
CA THR A 30 19.62 6.01 -6.94
C THR A 30 19.54 7.48 -6.56
N ALA A 31 18.43 8.14 -6.87
CA ALA A 31 18.11 9.50 -6.42
C ALA A 31 16.61 9.76 -6.65
N ALA A 32 16.03 10.68 -5.88
CA ALA A 32 14.73 11.28 -6.15
C ALA A 32 14.80 12.79 -5.92
N VAL A 33 14.29 13.58 -6.87
CA VAL A 33 14.20 15.04 -6.77
C VAL A 33 12.80 15.47 -7.19
N GLY A 34 12.00 15.92 -6.23
CA GLY A 34 10.57 16.15 -6.45
C GLY A 34 9.91 14.84 -6.87
N THR A 35 9.20 14.84 -8.00
CA THR A 35 8.55 13.65 -8.56
C THR A 35 9.40 12.89 -9.59
N THR A 36 10.67 13.28 -9.77
CA THR A 36 11.58 12.61 -10.70
C THR A 36 12.47 11.63 -9.94
N ILE A 37 12.41 10.36 -10.33
CA ILE A 37 13.17 9.26 -9.73
C ILE A 37 14.22 8.78 -10.73
N THR A 38 15.46 8.59 -10.28
CA THR A 38 16.55 8.03 -11.07
C THR A 38 16.62 6.52 -10.86
N CYS A 39 16.23 5.76 -11.88
CA CYS A 39 16.20 4.31 -11.87
C CYS A 39 16.25 3.73 -13.29
N SER A 40 16.38 2.41 -13.41
CA SER A 40 16.27 1.74 -14.72
C SER A 40 14.84 1.88 -15.28
N THR A 41 14.71 2.37 -16.50
CA THR A 41 13.39 2.56 -17.15
C THR A 41 12.93 1.34 -17.95
N ALA A 42 13.72 0.26 -17.98
CA ALA A 42 13.39 -0.94 -18.73
C ALA A 42 12.07 -1.55 -18.23
N GLY A 43 11.14 -1.80 -19.16
CA GLY A 43 9.84 -2.40 -18.88
C GLY A 43 8.84 -1.48 -18.18
N LEU A 44 9.12 -0.18 -18.05
CA LEU A 44 8.15 0.82 -17.59
C LEU A 44 7.46 1.49 -18.77
N ALA A 45 6.23 1.94 -18.55
CA ALA A 45 5.42 2.74 -19.45
C ALA A 45 4.79 3.94 -18.72
N GLU A 46 4.43 4.98 -19.47
CA GLU A 46 3.56 6.04 -18.96
C GLU A 46 2.20 5.44 -18.59
N GLY A 47 1.66 5.84 -17.44
CA GLY A 47 0.44 5.31 -16.83
C GLY A 47 0.67 4.20 -15.81
N ASP A 48 1.86 3.59 -15.76
CA ASP A 48 2.18 2.56 -14.76
C ASP A 48 2.08 3.14 -13.34
N PHE A 49 1.46 2.38 -12.45
CA PHE A 49 1.42 2.69 -11.02
C PHE A 49 2.67 2.10 -10.34
N VAL A 50 3.40 2.94 -9.62
CA VAL A 50 4.69 2.55 -9.01
C VAL A 50 4.75 2.91 -7.54
N ALA A 51 5.53 2.12 -6.80
CA ALA A 51 5.99 2.44 -5.46
C ALA A 51 7.48 2.82 -5.48
N LEU A 52 7.82 3.91 -4.80
CA LEU A 52 9.18 4.25 -4.40
C LEU A 52 9.36 3.84 -2.94
N VAL A 53 10.34 2.97 -2.70
CA VAL A 53 10.65 2.40 -1.39
C VAL A 53 12.05 2.85 -1.01
N GLN A 54 12.20 3.47 0.16
CA GLN A 54 13.47 3.76 0.80
C GLN A 54 13.72 2.78 1.92
N ASP A 55 14.97 2.33 2.08
CA ASP A 55 15.42 1.50 3.20
C ASP A 55 14.51 0.26 3.41
N GLU A 56 14.32 -0.55 2.36
CA GLU A 56 13.44 -1.74 2.41
C GLU A 56 13.70 -2.60 3.65
N GLY A 57 12.64 -2.85 4.43
CA GLY A 57 12.70 -3.56 5.71
C GLY A 57 11.99 -2.83 6.86
N ALA A 58 12.50 -2.99 8.08
CA ALA A 58 11.82 -2.51 9.30
C ALA A 58 11.62 -0.98 9.32
N SER A 59 12.57 -0.22 8.79
CA SER A 59 12.58 1.25 8.77
C SER A 59 12.08 1.83 7.45
N GLN A 60 11.43 1.01 6.62
CA GLN A 60 10.98 1.39 5.30
C GLN A 60 10.13 2.67 5.31
N VAL A 61 10.48 3.58 4.40
CA VAL A 61 9.65 4.73 4.03
C VAL A 61 9.20 4.53 2.60
N SER A 62 7.95 4.82 2.28
CA SER A 62 7.41 4.56 0.94
C SER A 62 6.54 5.69 0.43
N ALA A 63 6.48 5.79 -0.89
CA ALA A 63 5.53 6.64 -1.59
C ALA A 63 5.03 5.95 -2.87
N VAL A 64 3.85 6.33 -3.35
CA VAL A 64 3.27 5.81 -4.60
C VAL A 64 2.92 6.94 -5.57
N GLY A 65 2.91 6.63 -6.87
CA GLY A 65 2.59 7.59 -7.93
C GLY A 65 2.40 6.92 -9.29
N ARG A 66 1.84 7.63 -10.27
CA ARG A 66 1.72 7.14 -11.65
C ARG A 66 2.75 7.80 -12.55
N ILE A 67 3.41 7.01 -13.40
CA ILE A 67 4.41 7.53 -14.34
C ILE A 67 3.73 8.43 -15.38
N ILE A 68 4.19 9.67 -15.49
CA ILE A 68 3.71 10.63 -16.52
C ILE A 68 4.73 10.89 -17.62
N SER A 69 6.01 10.55 -17.40
CA SER A 69 7.01 10.59 -18.46
C SER A 69 8.21 9.70 -18.14
N ILE A 70 8.88 9.23 -19.19
CA ILE A 70 10.07 8.39 -19.11
C ILE A 70 11.23 9.09 -19.82
N GLY A 71 12.31 9.33 -19.09
CA GLY A 71 13.57 9.87 -19.59
C GLY A 71 14.66 8.80 -19.71
N ALA A 72 15.87 9.24 -20.07
CA ALA A 72 17.03 8.35 -20.06
C ALA A 72 17.49 8.12 -18.60
N GLY A 73 17.15 6.95 -18.04
CA GLY A 73 17.51 6.58 -16.66
C GLY A 73 16.70 7.28 -15.57
N THR A 74 15.58 7.90 -15.94
CA THR A 74 14.67 8.56 -15.00
C THR A 74 13.23 8.29 -15.36
N ILE A 75 12.37 8.26 -14.36
CA ILE A 75 10.92 8.39 -14.53
C ILE A 75 10.45 9.64 -13.79
N THR A 76 9.41 10.29 -14.28
CA THR A 76 8.71 11.33 -13.54
C THR A 76 7.30 10.84 -13.29
N VAL A 77 6.89 10.87 -12.02
CA VAL A 77 5.51 10.59 -11.61
C VAL A 77 4.71 11.88 -11.49
N ASP A 78 3.39 11.79 -11.51
CA ASP A 78 2.51 12.93 -11.28
C ASP A 78 2.63 13.50 -9.87
N GLU A 79 2.67 12.61 -8.88
CA GLU A 79 2.86 12.89 -7.47
C GLU A 79 3.54 11.72 -6.76
N LEU A 80 4.14 11.99 -5.60
CA LEU A 80 4.58 10.96 -4.67
C LEU A 80 3.72 11.10 -3.41
N ARG A 81 2.73 10.21 -3.27
CA ARG A 81 1.90 10.11 -2.07
C ARG A 81 2.64 9.26 -1.05
N ASP A 82 3.04 9.86 0.05
CA ASP A 82 3.76 9.21 1.15
C ASP A 82 2.89 9.06 2.41
N GLY A 83 3.41 8.33 3.40
CA GLY A 83 2.78 8.11 4.70
C GLY A 83 3.06 9.17 5.76
N GLY A 84 3.23 10.44 5.36
CA GLY A 84 3.61 11.57 6.23
C GLY A 84 5.11 11.82 6.32
N SER A 85 5.92 11.03 5.64
CA SER A 85 7.37 11.21 5.51
C SER A 85 7.79 10.83 4.10
N ALA A 86 8.30 11.80 3.36
CA ALA A 86 8.76 11.59 1.99
C ALA A 86 10.03 10.72 1.97
N PRO A 87 10.13 9.73 1.06
CA PRO A 87 11.36 8.97 0.85
C PRO A 87 12.56 9.88 0.51
N VAL A 88 13.68 9.68 1.20
CA VAL A 88 14.97 10.32 0.96
C VAL A 88 15.93 9.29 0.37
N ILE A 89 15.95 9.21 -0.96
CA ILE A 89 16.73 8.21 -1.70
C ILE A 89 18.22 8.53 -1.61
N ASP A 90 18.99 7.60 -1.04
CA ASP A 90 20.44 7.65 -0.90
C ASP A 90 21.18 6.55 -1.68
N GLY A 91 20.43 5.62 -2.29
CA GLY A 91 20.93 4.53 -3.12
C GLY A 91 21.21 3.23 -2.36
N THR A 92 20.93 3.16 -1.05
CA THR A 92 21.14 1.97 -0.22
C THR A 92 19.80 1.33 0.11
N ALA A 93 19.53 0.13 -0.42
CA ALA A 93 18.25 -0.56 -0.23
C ALA A 93 17.02 0.26 -0.66
N ASP A 94 17.23 1.16 -1.62
CA ASP A 94 16.18 1.97 -2.23
C ASP A 94 15.73 1.37 -3.55
N PHE A 95 14.43 1.22 -3.74
CA PHE A 95 13.86 0.52 -4.88
C PHE A 95 12.64 1.23 -5.47
N VAL A 96 12.43 0.99 -6.76
CA VAL A 96 11.15 1.25 -7.43
C VAL A 96 10.52 -0.09 -7.78
N TYR A 97 9.22 -0.20 -7.53
CA TYR A 97 8.41 -1.36 -7.88
C TYR A 97 7.23 -0.93 -8.75
N LEU A 98 6.84 -1.77 -9.71
CA LEU A 98 5.50 -1.74 -10.29
C LEU A 98 4.49 -2.24 -9.25
N LEU A 99 3.35 -1.58 -9.22
CA LEU A 99 2.15 -2.01 -8.51
C LEU A 99 1.17 -2.57 -9.56
N ASP A 100 1.41 -3.81 -9.99
CA ASP A 100 0.61 -4.49 -11.01
C ASP A 100 0.32 -5.97 -10.66
N ALA A 101 0.77 -6.44 -9.49
CA ALA A 101 0.53 -7.79 -9.03
C ALA A 101 -0.84 -7.90 -8.33
N THR A 102 -1.30 -9.14 -8.18
CA THR A 102 -2.49 -9.49 -7.37
C THR A 102 -2.12 -10.11 -6.02
N THR A 103 -0.84 -10.27 -5.74
CA THR A 103 -0.32 -10.89 -4.51
C THR A 103 0.84 -10.06 -3.99
N ALA A 104 0.73 -9.59 -2.75
CA ALA A 104 1.81 -8.89 -2.06
C ALA A 104 2.77 -9.93 -1.46
N ALA A 105 3.88 -10.18 -2.16
CA ALA A 105 4.82 -11.23 -1.76
C ALA A 105 5.78 -10.71 -0.68
N LEU A 106 5.72 -11.31 0.51
CA LEU A 106 6.67 -11.06 1.61
C LEU A 106 7.95 -11.93 1.50
N SER A 107 8.18 -12.56 0.35
CA SER A 107 9.26 -13.54 0.15
C SER A 107 9.22 -14.70 1.16
N THR A 108 10.32 -15.44 1.30
CA THR A 108 10.48 -16.42 2.39
C THR A 108 10.78 -15.64 3.66
N LEU A 109 9.96 -15.84 4.70
CA LEU A 109 10.20 -15.20 5.99
C LEU A 109 11.40 -15.85 6.67
N ASP A 110 12.26 -15.00 7.24
CA ASP A 110 13.37 -15.38 8.12
C ASP A 110 13.32 -14.55 9.42
N ASN A 111 14.03 -15.00 10.45
CA ASN A 111 14.01 -14.36 11.77
C ASN A 111 15.00 -13.18 11.92
N ALA A 112 15.78 -12.87 10.89
CA ALA A 112 16.83 -11.86 10.93
C ALA A 112 16.35 -10.51 10.39
N VAL A 113 15.33 -10.50 9.53
CA VAL A 113 14.80 -9.28 8.89
C VAL A 113 13.29 -9.15 9.05
N VAL A 114 12.79 -7.92 8.93
CA VAL A 114 11.37 -7.66 8.71
C VAL A 114 11.15 -7.66 7.20
N SER A 115 10.32 -8.57 6.73
CA SER A 115 9.90 -8.63 5.33
C SER A 115 8.76 -7.66 5.09
N THR A 116 8.78 -6.94 3.96
CA THR A 116 7.78 -5.92 3.63
C THR A 116 7.19 -6.12 2.25
N ALA A 117 5.97 -5.64 2.05
CA ALA A 117 5.34 -5.55 0.75
C ALA A 117 4.29 -4.43 0.75
N LEU A 118 4.07 -3.75 -0.38
CA LEU A 118 3.00 -2.76 -0.50
C LEU A 118 1.75 -3.32 -1.18
N VAL A 119 0.60 -2.84 -0.71
CA VAL A 119 -0.66 -2.86 -1.45
C VAL A 119 -1.11 -1.41 -1.66
N GLY A 120 -1.00 -0.93 -2.88
CA GLY A 120 -1.48 0.40 -3.27
C GLY A 120 -2.91 0.34 -3.79
N PHE A 121 -3.62 1.45 -3.68
CA PHE A 121 -4.95 1.58 -4.27
C PHE A 121 -5.20 3.01 -4.75
N ASP A 122 -6.09 3.11 -5.73
CA ASP A 122 -6.49 4.37 -6.37
C ASP A 122 -8.02 4.49 -6.32
N VAL A 123 -8.50 5.60 -5.76
CA VAL A 123 -9.93 5.87 -5.56
C VAL A 123 -10.33 7.16 -6.26
N THR A 124 -11.38 7.07 -7.08
CA THR A 124 -12.16 8.24 -7.49
C THR A 124 -13.55 8.10 -6.89
N ALA A 125 -14.00 9.13 -6.17
CA ALA A 125 -15.31 9.19 -5.55
C ALA A 125 -15.95 10.56 -5.80
N GLU A 126 -16.97 10.57 -6.68
CA GLU A 126 -17.84 11.73 -6.90
C GLU A 126 -18.97 11.75 -5.85
N VAL A 127 -18.58 11.75 -4.58
CA VAL A 127 -19.49 11.74 -3.43
C VAL A 127 -19.13 12.92 -2.52
N ASP A 128 -20.10 13.77 -2.18
CA ASP A 128 -19.87 14.99 -1.39
C ASP A 128 -19.23 14.69 -0.02
N GLY A 129 -19.59 13.57 0.61
CA GLY A 129 -18.97 13.11 1.86
C GLY A 129 -17.62 12.41 1.69
N GLY A 130 -17.18 12.17 0.46
CA GLY A 130 -15.97 11.41 0.12
C GLY A 130 -16.14 9.90 0.23
N TYR A 131 -15.08 9.20 0.65
CA TYR A 131 -15.05 7.74 0.71
C TYR A 131 -14.30 7.23 1.93
N THR A 132 -14.50 5.95 2.24
CA THR A 132 -13.75 5.18 3.22
C THR A 132 -13.28 3.87 2.59
N VAL A 133 -11.99 3.55 2.69
CA VAL A 133 -11.42 2.24 2.34
C VAL A 133 -11.14 1.47 3.62
N GLN A 134 -11.54 0.20 3.63
CA GLN A 134 -11.32 -0.70 4.76
C GLN A 134 -10.62 -1.98 4.30
N ILE A 135 -9.82 -2.55 5.20
CA ILE A 135 -9.11 -3.82 5.03
C ILE A 135 -9.60 -4.83 6.08
N ALA A 136 -9.66 -6.10 5.71
CA ALA A 136 -9.77 -7.23 6.62
C ALA A 136 -8.96 -8.41 6.07
N ASP A 137 -8.54 -9.33 6.92
CA ASP A 137 -7.96 -10.60 6.49
C ASP A 137 -8.92 -11.79 6.68
N ASP A 138 -8.53 -12.96 6.19
CA ASP A 138 -9.23 -14.23 6.44
C ASP A 138 -8.63 -15.00 7.64
N GLY A 139 -7.89 -14.30 8.50
CA GLY A 139 -7.11 -14.81 9.64
C GLY A 139 -5.60 -14.78 9.40
N ASN A 140 -4.85 -15.15 10.44
CA ASN A 140 -3.39 -15.14 10.50
C ASN A 140 -2.69 -15.67 9.23
N LEU A 141 -1.54 -15.05 8.91
CA LEU A 141 -0.62 -15.51 7.87
C LEU A 141 -0.16 -16.95 8.18
N ARG A 142 -0.35 -17.91 7.27
CA ARG A 142 -0.21 -19.35 7.57
C ARG A 142 0.41 -20.17 6.44
N ASP A 143 1.08 -21.26 6.78
CA ASP A 143 1.68 -22.23 5.82
C ASP A 143 0.93 -23.59 5.77
N GLY A 144 -0.14 -23.71 6.56
CA GLY A 144 -0.95 -24.92 6.72
C GLY A 144 -0.59 -25.79 7.93
N ALA A 145 0.61 -25.62 8.51
CA ALA A 145 1.05 -26.28 9.74
C ALA A 145 1.23 -25.31 10.91
N SER A 146 1.61 -24.07 10.61
CA SER A 146 1.89 -22.97 11.53
C SER A 146 1.27 -21.66 11.01
N ASP A 147 1.11 -20.71 11.92
CA ASP A 147 0.67 -19.36 11.63
C ASP A 147 1.63 -18.33 12.25
N ILE A 148 1.52 -17.09 11.79
CA ILE A 148 2.23 -15.92 12.30
C ILE A 148 1.21 -15.08 13.06
N ASN A 149 1.49 -14.80 14.33
CA ASN A 149 0.61 -13.99 15.17
C ASN A 149 0.54 -12.54 14.67
N ASP A 150 -0.56 -11.86 14.97
CA ASP A 150 -0.71 -10.43 14.70
C ASP A 150 0.23 -9.60 15.58
N VAL A 151 0.69 -8.47 15.03
CA VAL A 151 1.43 -7.45 15.78
C VAL A 151 0.54 -6.86 16.89
N ALA A 152 1.07 -6.82 18.12
CA ALA A 152 0.31 -6.41 19.31
C ALA A 152 0.83 -5.13 19.97
N ASP A 153 2.11 -4.79 19.78
CA ASP A 153 2.79 -3.69 20.46
C ASP A 153 2.96 -2.43 19.59
N GLY A 154 2.50 -2.48 18.35
CA GLY A 154 2.56 -1.37 17.39
C GLY A 154 3.81 -1.37 16.49
N THR A 155 4.66 -2.40 16.53
CA THR A 155 5.84 -2.48 15.66
C THR A 155 6.18 -3.93 15.32
N VAL A 156 6.23 -4.28 14.03
CA VAL A 156 6.75 -5.59 13.62
C VAL A 156 8.26 -5.61 13.80
N THR A 157 8.75 -6.51 14.66
CA THR A 157 10.17 -6.56 15.05
C THR A 157 10.85 -7.84 14.54
N ALA A 158 12.04 -7.70 13.94
CA ALA A 158 12.83 -8.84 13.50
C ALA A 158 13.12 -9.81 14.67
N GLY A 159 12.86 -11.10 14.44
CA GLY A 159 13.02 -12.16 15.45
C GLY A 159 11.83 -12.34 16.39
N SER A 160 10.79 -11.51 16.24
CA SER A 160 9.45 -11.74 16.80
C SER A 160 8.54 -12.31 15.71
N GLU A 161 7.62 -13.18 16.10
CA GLU A 161 6.59 -13.72 15.20
C GLU A 161 5.40 -12.76 15.15
N GLU A 162 5.37 -11.90 14.13
CA GLU A 162 4.42 -10.79 14.03
C GLU A 162 4.07 -10.50 12.57
N PHE A 163 2.79 -10.28 12.28
CA PHE A 163 2.26 -9.80 11.01
C PHE A 163 1.37 -8.58 11.24
N GLY A 164 1.49 -7.57 10.38
CA GLY A 164 0.66 -6.37 10.48
C GLY A 164 0.78 -5.48 9.26
N GLY A 165 0.08 -4.36 9.32
CA GLY A 165 0.11 -3.35 8.27
C GLY A 165 0.10 -1.93 8.80
N ARG A 166 0.56 -1.01 7.96
CA ARG A 166 0.51 0.44 8.21
C ARG A 166 0.01 1.16 6.97
N SER A 167 -0.97 2.04 7.12
CA SER A 167 -1.48 2.87 6.05
C SER A 167 -0.63 4.12 5.81
N SER A 168 -0.64 4.61 4.57
CA SER A 168 -0.13 5.92 4.20
C SER A 168 -1.07 7.07 4.58
N ASP A 169 -2.35 6.80 4.84
CA ASP A 169 -3.27 7.84 5.26
C ASP A 169 -2.95 8.25 6.70
N THR A 170 -2.40 9.45 6.89
CA THR A 170 -2.02 9.99 8.20
C THR A 170 -3.15 10.70 8.95
N THR A 171 -4.38 10.55 8.47
CA THR A 171 -5.56 11.30 8.98
C THR A 171 -6.63 10.38 9.56
N LEU A 172 -6.35 9.09 9.68
CA LEU A 172 -7.29 8.10 10.20
C LEU A 172 -7.62 8.38 11.67
N VAL A 173 -8.91 8.50 11.97
CA VAL A 173 -9.40 8.66 13.35
C VAL A 173 -9.97 7.34 13.89
N GLY A 174 -10.44 6.46 13.00
CA GLY A 174 -11.09 5.20 13.33
C GLY A 174 -10.14 4.00 13.51
N SER A 175 -8.84 4.15 13.26
CA SER A 175 -7.87 3.07 13.36
C SER A 175 -6.48 3.58 13.75
N SER A 176 -5.57 2.66 14.09
CA SER A 176 -4.16 2.94 14.39
C SER A 176 -3.23 2.72 13.19
N PHE A 177 -3.78 2.41 12.01
CA PHE A 177 -2.98 2.10 10.82
C PHE A 177 -2.12 3.29 10.38
N ASP A 178 -2.44 4.51 10.78
CA ASP A 178 -1.69 5.73 10.45
C ASP A 178 -0.43 5.93 11.33
N THR A 179 -0.48 5.43 12.57
CA THR A 179 0.46 5.78 13.64
C THR A 179 1.36 4.62 14.07
N ALA A 180 0.97 3.37 13.78
CA ALA A 180 1.71 2.18 14.20
C ALA A 180 1.51 1.01 13.21
N ASP A 181 2.40 0.01 13.28
CA ASP A 181 2.14 -1.28 12.63
C ASP A 181 0.98 -1.94 13.40
N SER A 182 -0.14 -2.14 12.72
CA SER A 182 -1.41 -2.57 13.33
C SER A 182 -1.78 -3.98 12.86
N ALA A 183 -2.39 -4.75 13.77
CA ALA A 183 -3.00 -6.03 13.43
C ALA A 183 -4.06 -5.84 12.32
N ILE A 184 -4.00 -6.68 11.29
CA ILE A 184 -5.05 -6.78 10.28
C ILE A 184 -5.93 -7.94 10.72
N THR A 185 -7.16 -7.63 11.13
CA THR A 185 -8.06 -8.63 11.70
C THR A 185 -9.11 -9.09 10.70
N THR A 186 -9.91 -10.10 11.08
CA THR A 186 -11.05 -10.56 10.29
C THR A 186 -12.23 -9.57 10.25
N SER A 187 -12.12 -8.42 10.93
CA SER A 187 -13.11 -7.34 10.90
C SER A 187 -12.57 -6.17 10.10
N PHE A 188 -13.42 -5.54 9.28
CA PHE A 188 -13.01 -4.41 8.46
C PHE A 188 -12.53 -3.23 9.30
N GLN A 189 -11.27 -2.85 9.10
CA GLN A 189 -10.58 -1.73 9.74
C GLN A 189 -10.29 -0.65 8.70
N GLU A 190 -10.45 0.61 9.08
CA GLU A 190 -10.25 1.76 8.21
C GLU A 190 -8.77 1.93 7.85
N VAL A 191 -8.47 2.10 6.55
CA VAL A 191 -7.10 2.34 6.05
C VAL A 191 -6.98 3.56 5.16
N ALA A 192 -8.06 4.12 4.62
CA ALA A 192 -8.02 5.44 4.00
C ALA A 192 -9.39 6.11 4.10
N THR A 193 -9.40 7.43 4.25
CA THR A 193 -10.64 8.19 4.36
C THR A 193 -10.52 9.57 3.72
N ARG A 194 -11.56 9.99 3.02
CA ARG A 194 -11.71 11.35 2.50
C ARG A 194 -13.08 11.86 2.88
N SER A 195 -13.16 13.11 3.29
CA SER A 195 -14.42 13.75 3.71
C SER A 195 -15.03 14.65 2.64
N VAL A 196 -14.50 14.61 1.42
CA VAL A 196 -14.89 15.43 0.26
C VAL A 196 -14.74 14.64 -1.03
N VAL A 197 -15.39 15.11 -2.10
CA VAL A 197 -15.16 14.64 -3.48
C VAL A 197 -13.67 14.58 -3.77
N SER A 198 -13.21 13.42 -4.27
CA SER A 198 -11.80 13.15 -4.50
C SER A 198 -11.64 12.36 -5.81
N PHE A 199 -10.62 12.70 -6.60
CA PHE A 199 -10.30 12.03 -7.86
C PHE A 199 -8.87 11.53 -7.81
N GLU A 200 -8.66 10.33 -8.33
CA GLU A 200 -7.34 9.69 -8.42
C GLU A 200 -6.56 9.73 -7.09
N SER A 201 -7.27 9.57 -5.96
CA SER A 201 -6.67 9.63 -4.63
C SER A 201 -6.00 8.31 -4.32
N ARG A 202 -4.68 8.37 -4.15
CA ARG A 202 -3.85 7.18 -3.97
C ARG A 202 -3.33 7.10 -2.55
N ASP A 203 -3.50 5.92 -1.98
CA ASP A 203 -2.95 5.54 -0.70
C ASP A 203 -2.39 4.11 -0.82
N PHE A 204 -1.68 3.65 0.19
CA PHE A 204 -1.15 2.30 0.25
C PHE A 204 -1.12 1.78 1.69
N VAL A 205 -1.12 0.46 1.82
CA VAL A 205 -0.80 -0.23 3.07
C VAL A 205 0.56 -0.92 2.88
N THR A 206 1.50 -0.63 3.78
CA THR A 206 2.74 -1.39 3.92
C THR A 206 2.47 -2.57 4.84
N LEU A 207 2.56 -3.77 4.29
CA LEU A 207 2.51 -5.02 5.05
C LEU A 207 3.90 -5.33 5.58
N LYS A 208 3.96 -5.84 6.82
CA LYS A 208 5.20 -6.28 7.45
C LYS A 208 5.01 -7.63 8.12
N ALA A 209 6.03 -8.48 8.00
CA ALA A 209 6.08 -9.75 8.70
C ALA A 209 7.48 -10.04 9.23
N SER A 210 7.54 -10.70 10.37
CA SER A 210 8.74 -11.32 10.90
C SER A 210 8.36 -12.63 11.57
N ILE A 211 9.33 -13.52 11.71
CA ILE A 211 9.16 -14.79 12.42
C ILE A 211 10.14 -14.90 13.59
N SER A 212 9.78 -15.71 14.58
CA SER A 212 10.67 -16.02 15.70
C SER A 212 11.66 -17.13 15.35
N GLY A 213 12.71 -17.30 16.16
CA GLY A 213 13.62 -18.45 16.01
C GLY A 213 12.99 -19.83 16.30
N SER A 214 11.74 -19.87 16.76
CA SER A 214 10.97 -21.11 16.94
C SER A 214 9.99 -21.40 15.79
N THR A 215 9.72 -20.42 14.95
CA THR A 215 8.88 -20.53 13.76
C THR A 215 9.77 -20.97 12.60
N ASN A 216 9.29 -21.82 11.70
CA ASN A 216 10.09 -22.29 10.58
C ASN A 216 10.22 -21.21 9.51
N ASP A 217 11.40 -21.08 8.90
CA ASP A 217 11.55 -20.29 7.68
C ASP A 217 10.64 -20.85 6.58
N GLY A 218 9.88 -19.99 5.91
CA GLY A 218 8.87 -20.46 4.98
C GLY A 218 8.06 -19.37 4.30
N SER A 219 7.18 -19.81 3.42
CA SER A 219 6.18 -18.95 2.79
C SER A 219 4.85 -19.13 3.52
N TYR A 220 4.37 -18.03 4.05
CA TYR A 220 3.09 -17.94 4.75
C TYR A 220 2.14 -17.06 3.93
N ALA A 221 0.84 -17.37 3.97
CA ALA A 221 -0.16 -16.64 3.20
C ALA A 221 -1.46 -16.50 3.97
N ASN A 222 -2.17 -15.40 3.71
CA ASN A 222 -3.57 -15.17 4.03
C ASN A 222 -4.23 -14.47 2.84
N ALA A 223 -5.53 -14.19 2.94
CA ALA A 223 -6.24 -13.38 1.96
C ALA A 223 -6.63 -12.03 2.58
N LEU A 224 -6.22 -10.93 1.94
CA LEU A 224 -6.64 -9.58 2.30
C LEU A 224 -7.84 -9.17 1.44
N SER A 225 -8.88 -8.66 2.09
CA SER A 225 -10.08 -8.11 1.46
C SER A 225 -10.10 -6.60 1.64
N PHE A 226 -10.25 -5.88 0.53
CA PHE A 226 -10.42 -4.43 0.54
C PHE A 226 -11.84 -4.07 0.08
N ILE A 227 -12.45 -3.11 0.76
CA ILE A 227 -13.73 -2.54 0.38
C ILE A 227 -13.64 -1.01 0.37
N VAL A 228 -14.31 -0.38 -0.59
CA VAL A 228 -14.55 1.06 -0.62
C VAL A 228 -16.02 1.33 -0.39
N SER A 229 -16.33 2.36 0.39
CA SER A 229 -17.69 2.86 0.61
C SER A 229 -17.74 4.37 0.45
N GLY A 230 -18.79 4.89 -0.19
CA GLY A 230 -19.06 6.33 -0.20
C GLY A 230 -19.62 6.80 1.15
N ASN A 231 -19.24 8.00 1.57
CA ASN A 231 -19.71 8.62 2.81
C ASN A 231 -20.92 9.54 2.52
N TYR A 232 -21.99 9.43 3.30
CA TYR A 232 -23.27 10.11 3.09
C TYR A 232 -23.79 10.84 4.33
#